data_AF-A0A0F8Z280-F1
#
_entry.id   AF-A0A0F8Z280-F1
#
_cell.length_a   1.000
_cell.length_b   1.000
_cell.length_c   1.000
_cell.angle_alpha   90.00
_cell.angle_beta   90.00
_cell.angle_gamma   90.00
#
_symmetry.space_group_name_H-M   'P 1'
#
loop_
_entity.id
_entity.type
_entity.pdbx_description
1 polymer ?
#
loop_
_entity_poly.entity_id
_entity_poly.type
_entity_poly.pdbx_seq_one_letter_code
_entity_poly.pdbx_strand_id
1 'polypeptide(L)'
;VLFAAGEGRSGIKARIQAWEQVHWFSNKAQGIVLADPVPNITEELEPFIEGAKALSEDGYKLVVIDTVGRAMAGTNENAQENASTFTNLVDTLRYELNCAVLALHHTGHTDKDRVDRPG
;
A
#
# COMPACT_ATOMS: atom_id res chain seq x y z
N VAL A 1 -11.76 3.71 2.46
CA VAL A 1 -10.41 3.12 2.48
C VAL A 1 -9.79 3.34 1.12
N LEU A 2 -8.61 3.96 1.06
CA LEU A 2 -7.78 4.00 -0.13
C LEU A 2 -6.79 2.85 -0.07
N PHE A 3 -6.71 2.04 -1.11
CA PHE A 3 -5.77 0.92 -1.18
C PHE A 3 -4.88 1.10 -2.41
N ALA A 4 -3.62 1.47 -2.19
CA ALA A 4 -2.62 1.56 -3.23
C ALA A 4 -1.96 0.19 -3.42
N ALA A 5 -2.32 -0.50 -4.50
CA ALA A 5 -1.88 -1.86 -4.79
C ALA A 5 -0.73 -1.84 -5.81
N GLY A 6 0.49 -1.97 -5.33
CA GLY A 6 1.74 -2.06 -6.08
C GLY A 6 2.08 -3.47 -6.54
N GLU A 7 1.44 -4.49 -5.95
CA GLU A 7 1.54 -5.88 -6.38
C GLU A 7 0.16 -6.57 -6.38
N GLY A 8 -0.06 -7.49 -7.32
CA GLY A 8 -1.23 -8.37 -7.28
C GLY A 8 -2.59 -7.69 -7.44
N ARG A 9 -2.65 -6.51 -8.10
CA ARG A 9 -3.90 -5.77 -8.40
C ARG A 9 -4.96 -6.62 -9.11
N SER A 10 -4.55 -7.53 -10.00
CA SER A 10 -5.48 -8.47 -10.66
C SER A 10 -6.18 -9.40 -9.65
N GLY A 11 -5.50 -9.78 -8.58
CA GLY A 11 -6.04 -10.67 -7.54
C GLY A 11 -6.84 -9.96 -6.46
N ILE A 12 -6.64 -8.65 -6.24
CA ILE A 12 -7.29 -7.96 -5.11
C ILE A 12 -8.81 -7.88 -5.27
N LYS A 13 -9.30 -7.67 -6.50
CA LYS A 13 -10.74 -7.66 -6.78
C LYS A 13 -11.39 -9.01 -6.48
N ALA A 14 -10.74 -10.11 -6.88
CA ALA A 14 -11.20 -11.45 -6.58
C ALA A 14 -11.21 -11.74 -5.07
N ARG A 15 -10.20 -11.27 -4.34
CA ARG A 15 -10.14 -11.39 -2.87
C ARG A 15 -11.24 -10.59 -2.18
N ILE A 16 -11.51 -9.36 -2.63
CA ILE A 16 -12.63 -8.54 -2.12
C ILE A 16 -13.95 -9.29 -2.35
N GLN A 17 -14.20 -9.79 -3.56
CA GLN A 17 -15.42 -10.55 -3.87
C GLN A 17 -15.57 -11.80 -3.01
N ALA A 18 -14.50 -12.58 -2.82
CA ALA A 18 -14.53 -13.76 -1.96
C ALA A 18 -14.83 -13.38 -0.50
N TRP A 19 -14.25 -12.28 -0.01
CA TRP A 19 -14.54 -11.77 1.33
C TRP A 19 -15.98 -11.30 1.47
N GLU A 20 -16.51 -10.58 0.47
CA GLU A 20 -17.92 -10.15 0.41
C GLU A 20 -18.89 -11.34 0.47
N GLN A 21 -18.57 -12.44 -0.23
CA GLN A 21 -19.38 -13.66 -0.19
C GLN A 21 -19.46 -14.26 1.22
N VAL A 22 -18.33 -14.33 1.93
CA VAL A 22 -18.25 -14.98 3.24
C VAL A 22 -18.76 -14.08 4.37
N HIS A 23 -18.44 -12.79 4.33
CA HIS A 23 -18.63 -11.86 5.45
C HIS A 23 -19.67 -10.78 5.22
N TRP A 24 -20.12 -10.59 3.98
CA TRP A 24 -21.06 -9.51 3.61
C TRP A 24 -22.29 -10.01 2.87
N PHE A 25 -22.62 -11.30 3.01
CA PHE A 25 -23.77 -11.95 2.35
C PHE A 25 -23.80 -11.71 0.83
N SER A 26 -22.62 -11.68 0.19
CA SER A 26 -22.45 -11.35 -1.23
C SER A 26 -22.87 -9.93 -1.64
N ASN A 27 -23.14 -9.03 -0.69
CA ASN A 27 -23.32 -7.62 -0.99
C ASN A 27 -21.96 -6.96 -1.28
N LYS A 28 -21.94 -5.97 -2.16
CA LYS A 28 -20.72 -5.20 -2.42
C LYS A 28 -20.36 -4.33 -1.22
N ALA A 29 -19.11 -4.44 -0.78
CA ALA A 29 -18.52 -3.51 0.16
C ALA A 29 -18.41 -2.13 -0.51
N GLN A 30 -18.84 -1.10 0.21
CA GLN A 30 -18.75 0.29 -0.25
C GLN A 30 -17.54 0.98 0.37
N GLY A 31 -17.06 2.05 -0.27
CA GLY A 31 -16.00 2.89 0.28
C GLY A 31 -14.60 2.27 0.22
N ILE A 32 -14.33 1.32 -0.69
CA ILE A 32 -12.97 0.87 -1.01
C ILE A 32 -12.58 1.42 -2.38
N VAL A 33 -11.52 2.22 -2.41
CA VAL A 33 -10.95 2.81 -3.63
C VAL A 33 -9.60 2.17 -3.89
N LEU A 34 -9.37 1.67 -5.11
CA LEU A 34 -8.10 1.04 -5.50
C LEU A 34 -7.25 2.00 -6.34
N ALA A 35 -6.16 2.50 -5.76
CA ALA A 35 -5.21 3.39 -6.43
C ALA A 35 -4.05 2.62 -7.10
N ASP A 36 -3.52 3.20 -8.17
CA ASP A 36 -2.38 2.72 -8.96
C ASP A 36 -1.79 3.91 -9.74
N PRO A 37 -0.47 4.18 -9.66
CA PRO A 37 0.55 3.44 -8.92
C PRO A 37 0.54 3.67 -7.40
N VAL A 38 1.37 2.91 -6.68
CA VAL A 38 1.73 3.21 -5.28
C VAL A 38 2.59 4.48 -5.26
N PRO A 39 2.34 5.42 -4.35
CA PRO A 39 3.16 6.64 -4.26
C PRO A 39 4.60 6.28 -3.90
N ASN A 40 5.56 6.83 -4.66
CA ASN A 40 6.98 6.57 -4.48
C ASN A 40 7.68 7.73 -3.75
N ILE A 41 8.65 7.43 -2.90
CA ILE A 41 9.45 8.44 -2.20
C ILE A 41 10.32 9.32 -3.12
N THR A 42 10.52 8.94 -4.38
CA THR A 42 11.27 9.70 -5.38
C THR A 42 10.38 10.59 -6.25
N GLU A 43 9.07 10.56 -6.05
CA GLU A 43 8.08 11.27 -6.87
C GLU A 43 7.35 12.33 -6.04
N GLU A 44 6.82 13.34 -6.72
CA GLU A 44 5.93 14.35 -6.11
C GLU A 44 4.61 13.68 -5.68
N LEU A 45 4.18 13.96 -4.44
CA LEU A 45 3.02 13.30 -3.84
C LEU A 45 1.69 13.98 -4.22
N GLU A 46 1.74 15.26 -4.57
CA GLU A 46 0.57 16.12 -4.80
C GLU A 46 -0.40 15.52 -5.83
N PRO A 47 0.05 15.01 -7.01
CA PRO A 47 -0.87 14.42 -7.97
C PRO A 47 -1.62 13.19 -7.41
N PHE A 48 -0.94 12.38 -6.59
CA PHE A 48 -1.55 11.23 -5.94
C PHE A 48 -2.60 11.66 -4.91
N ILE A 49 -2.27 12.66 -4.08
CA ILE A 49 -3.15 13.19 -3.04
C ILE A 49 -4.40 13.82 -3.66
N GLU A 50 -4.24 14.66 -4.68
CA GLU A 50 -5.35 15.32 -5.35
C GLU A 50 -6.26 14.31 -6.07
N GLY A 51 -5.67 13.32 -6.74
CA GLY A 51 -6.42 12.20 -7.32
C GLY A 51 -7.19 11.41 -6.25
N ALA A 52 -6.58 11.16 -5.09
CA ALA A 52 -7.24 10.49 -3.98
C ALA A 52 -8.42 11.31 -3.44
N LYS A 53 -8.24 12.62 -3.20
CA LYS A 53 -9.30 13.53 -2.73
C LYS A 53 -10.48 13.58 -3.72
N ALA A 54 -10.20 13.59 -5.02
CA ALA A 54 -11.24 13.60 -6.06
C ALA A 54 -12.08 12.30 -6.13
N LEU A 55 -11.53 11.16 -5.68
CA LEU A 55 -12.21 9.87 -5.71
C LEU A 55 -13.09 9.59 -4.48
N SER A 56 -13.04 10.44 -3.45
CA SER A 56 -13.81 10.25 -2.23
C SER A 56 -14.12 11.59 -1.56
N GLU A 57 -15.31 12.14 -1.84
CA GLU A 57 -15.80 13.40 -1.26
C GLU A 57 -15.89 13.33 0.27
N ASP A 58 -16.29 12.18 0.83
CA ASP A 58 -16.38 11.95 2.28
C ASP A 58 -15.00 11.72 2.96
N GLY A 59 -13.93 11.71 2.16
CA GLY A 59 -12.57 11.43 2.60
C GLY A 59 -12.31 9.96 2.96
N TYR A 60 -11.13 9.69 3.51
CA TYR A 60 -10.69 8.34 3.88
C TYR A 60 -10.58 8.20 5.40
N LYS A 61 -10.78 6.97 5.90
CA LYS A 61 -10.44 6.61 7.29
C LYS A 61 -9.14 5.81 7.39
N LEU A 62 -8.72 5.23 6.27
CA LEU A 62 -7.52 4.41 6.15
C LEU A 62 -6.98 4.49 4.72
N VAL A 63 -5.66 4.64 4.61
CA VAL A 63 -4.86 4.44 3.40
C VAL A 63 -3.99 3.21 3.62
N VAL A 64 -3.98 2.29 2.66
CA VAL A 64 -3.11 1.10 2.66
C VAL A 64 -2.08 1.25 1.54
N ILE A 65 -0.80 1.12 1.90
CA ILE A 65 0.33 1.11 0.98
C ILE A 65 0.85 -0.33 0.90
N ASP A 66 0.55 -1.01 -0.21
CA ASP A 66 0.98 -2.38 -0.47
C ASP A 66 1.83 -2.38 -1.74
N THR A 67 3.15 -2.30 -1.72
CA THR A 67 4.07 -2.63 -0.63
C THR A 67 5.04 -1.48 -0.35
N VAL A 68 5.68 -1.49 0.83
CA VAL A 68 6.80 -0.58 1.16
C VAL A 68 7.93 -0.67 0.13
N GLY A 69 8.24 -1.88 -0.34
CA GLY A 69 9.27 -2.08 -1.38
C GLY A 69 8.93 -1.39 -2.70
N ARG A 70 7.65 -1.31 -3.07
CA ARG A 70 7.21 -0.55 -4.25
C ARG A 70 7.24 0.95 -4.03
N ALA A 71 6.84 1.41 -2.84
CA ALA A 71 6.94 2.82 -2.47
C ALA A 71 8.39 3.34 -2.39
N MET A 72 9.36 2.44 -2.19
CA MET A 72 10.80 2.76 -2.16
C MET A 72 11.56 2.29 -3.42
N ALA A 73 10.85 1.90 -4.47
CA ALA A 73 11.48 1.39 -5.69
C ALA A 73 12.44 2.42 -6.30
N GLY A 74 13.65 1.98 -6.68
CA GLY A 74 14.70 2.87 -7.17
C GLY A 74 15.58 3.47 -6.08
N THR A 75 15.34 3.15 -4.81
CA THR A 75 16.16 3.60 -3.67
C THR A 75 16.79 2.43 -2.91
N ASN A 76 17.69 2.73 -1.98
CA ASN A 76 18.27 1.73 -1.08
C ASN A 76 17.43 1.64 0.20
N GLU A 77 16.58 0.62 0.31
CA GLU A 77 15.71 0.38 1.47
C GLU A 77 16.47 0.28 2.81
N ASN A 78 17.76 -0.08 2.77
CA ASN A 78 18.60 -0.23 3.96
C ASN A 78 19.27 1.09 4.39
N ALA A 79 19.14 2.15 3.59
CA ALA A 79 19.68 3.46 3.95
C ALA A 79 18.73 4.18 4.90
N GLN A 80 19.25 4.64 6.03
CA GLN A 80 18.50 5.39 7.04
C GLN A 80 17.82 6.64 6.47
N GLU A 81 18.44 7.27 5.47
CA GLU A 81 17.89 8.40 4.73
C GLU A 81 16.57 8.03 4.04
N ASN A 82 16.53 6.91 3.30
CA ASN A 82 15.33 6.48 2.58
C ASN A 82 14.21 6.04 3.53
N ALA A 83 14.55 5.44 4.67
CA ALA A 83 13.57 5.12 5.72
C ALA A 83 12.93 6.40 6.30
N SER A 84 13.73 7.47 6.44
CA SER A 84 13.24 8.78 6.91
C SER A 84 12.33 9.42 5.85
N THR A 85 12.72 9.37 4.56
CA THR A 85 11.89 9.85 3.45
C THR A 85 10.57 9.09 3.34
N PHE A 86 10.58 7.77 3.53
CA PHE A 86 9.35 6.97 3.58
C PHE A 86 8.45 7.34 4.75
N THR A 87 9.03 7.61 5.92
CA THR A 87 8.27 8.09 7.08
C THR A 87 7.60 9.43 6.79
N ASN A 88 8.32 10.36 6.14
CA ASN A 88 7.75 11.65 5.73
C ASN A 88 6.61 11.47 4.71
N LEU A 89 6.75 10.57 3.74
CA LEU A 89 5.67 10.22 2.81
C LEU A 89 4.41 9.76 3.57
N VAL A 90 4.58 8.88 4.55
CA VAL A 90 3.47 8.37 5.38
C VAL A 90 2.81 9.51 6.18
N ASP A 91 3.59 10.38 6.80
CA ASP A 91 3.08 11.51 7.56
C ASP A 91 2.34 12.53 6.68
N THR A 92 2.86 12.81 5.48
CA THR A 92 2.18 13.66 4.49
C THR A 92 0.83 13.09 4.10
N LEU A 93 0.74 11.79 3.77
CA LEU A 93 -0.54 11.15 3.45
C LEU A 93 -1.52 11.18 4.62
N ARG A 94 -1.03 10.93 5.83
CA ARG A 94 -1.83 11.00 7.06
C ARG A 94 -2.42 12.40 7.25
N TYR A 95 -1.61 13.44 7.08
CA TYR A 95 -2.03 14.83 7.28
C TYR A 95 -2.99 15.29 6.18
N GLU A 96 -2.60 15.12 4.91
CA GLU A 96 -3.34 15.63 3.75
C GLU A 96 -4.67 14.90 3.51
N LEU A 97 -4.74 13.61 3.85
CA LEU A 97 -5.97 12.82 3.73
C LEU A 97 -6.70 12.67 5.07
N ASN A 98 -6.17 13.26 6.15
CA ASN A 98 -6.71 13.21 7.51
C ASN A 98 -7.16 11.79 7.94
N CYS A 99 -6.28 10.81 7.77
CA CYS A 99 -6.62 9.40 7.97
C CYS A 99 -5.44 8.56 8.46
N ALA A 100 -5.70 7.33 8.92
CA ALA A 100 -4.63 6.40 9.29
C ALA A 100 -3.94 5.85 8.04
N VAL A 101 -2.65 5.52 8.15
CA VAL A 101 -1.87 4.88 7.07
C VAL A 101 -1.36 3.52 7.55
N LEU A 102 -1.59 2.47 6.76
CA LEU A 102 -1.07 1.13 6.96
C LEU A 102 -0.11 0.79 5.84
N ALA A 103 1.17 0.63 6.16
CA ALA A 103 2.21 0.26 5.20
C ALA A 103 2.56 -1.23 5.36
N LEU A 104 2.49 -1.98 4.25
CA LEU A 104 2.82 -3.41 4.24
C LEU A 104 4.25 -3.62 3.78
N HIS A 105 5.12 -3.99 4.72
CA HIS A 105 6.49 -4.37 4.44
C HIS A 105 6.56 -5.90 4.32
N HIS A 106 6.76 -6.40 3.10
CA HIS A 106 7.14 -7.80 2.91
C HIS A 106 8.64 -7.92 3.10
N THR A 107 9.08 -8.66 4.11
CA THR A 107 10.50 -9.04 4.17
C THR A 107 10.76 -9.98 3.01
N GLY A 108 11.63 -9.60 2.07
CA GLY A 108 12.10 -10.52 1.03
C GLY A 108 12.50 -11.84 1.69
N HIS A 109 12.18 -12.97 1.05
CA HIS A 109 12.55 -14.28 1.57
C HIS A 109 14.08 -14.33 1.65
N THR A 110 14.65 -14.05 2.82
CA THR A 110 16.07 -14.29 3.08
C THR A 110 16.23 -15.79 3.23
N ASP A 111 16.20 -16.49 2.10
CA ASP A 111 16.54 -17.90 1.99
C ASP A 111 18.05 -18.01 2.28
N LYS A 112 18.39 -17.98 3.58
CA LYS A 112 19.77 -18.14 4.08
C LYS A 112 19.95 -19.33 5.01
N ASP A 113 19.00 -20.26 5.04
CA ASP A 113 19.17 -21.55 5.72
C ASP A 113 18.67 -22.72 4.86
N ARG A 114 19.08 -22.78 3.60
CA ARG A 114 19.22 -24.08 2.93
C ARG A 114 20.54 -24.70 3.43
N VAL A 115 20.49 -25.26 4.63
CA VAL A 115 21.55 -26.16 5.10
C VAL A 115 21.55 -27.35 4.15
N ASP A 116 22.49 -27.33 3.22
CA ASP A 116 22.91 -28.49 2.45
C ASP A 116 23.36 -29.56 3.46
N ARG A 117 22.55 -30.60 3.63
CA ARG A 117 23.00 -31.81 4.33
C ARG A 117 23.67 -32.70 3.27
N PRO A 118 24.99 -32.90 3.32
CA PRO A 118 25.60 -33.96 2.53
C PRO A 118 25.08 -35.31 3.05
N GLY A 119 24.91 -36.24 2.10
CA GLY A 119 24.23 -37.53 2.29
C GLY A 119 24.93 -38.55 3.16
#